data_AF-A0ABD5NQ60-F1
#
_entry.id   AF-A0ABD5NQ60-F1
#
_cell.length_a   1.000
_cell.length_b   1.000
_cell.length_c   1.000
_cell.angle_alpha   90.00
_cell.angle_beta   90.00
_cell.angle_gamma   90.00
#
_symmetry.space_group_name_H-M   'P 1'
#
loop_
_entity.id
_entity.type
_entity.pdbx_description
1 polymer ?
#
loop_
_entity_poly.entity_id
_entity_poly.type
_entity_poly.pdbx_seq_one_letter_code
_entity_poly.pdbx_strand_id
1 'polypeptide(L)'
;MSTEPSSRFGWLESLTLVLVTIGALNWGLVGLTEFVGTNLNVVDLVFGSMPAIEAAIYLLVGLAGLVMVAVATRRYRHRADIEAERARAAR
;
A
#
# COMPACT_ATOMS: atom_id res chain seq x y z
N MET A 1 -31.46 14.13 -7.00
CA MET A 1 -31.16 13.13 -5.98
C MET A 1 -29.65 12.87 -6.02
N SER A 2 -28.89 13.53 -5.16
CA SER A 2 -27.42 13.52 -5.14
C SER A 2 -26.89 12.28 -4.41
N THR A 3 -26.48 11.25 -5.16
CA THR A 3 -25.66 10.18 -4.59
C THR A 3 -24.20 10.59 -4.75
N GLU A 4 -23.72 11.42 -3.83
CA GLU A 4 -22.28 11.56 -3.58
C GLU A 4 -21.73 10.15 -3.38
N PRO A 5 -20.73 9.70 -4.16
CA PRO A 5 -20.12 8.41 -3.94
C PRO A 5 -19.45 8.49 -2.57
N SER A 6 -20.03 7.84 -1.57
CA SER A 6 -19.36 7.67 -0.28
C SER A 6 -18.14 6.81 -0.56
N SER A 7 -16.99 7.43 -0.77
CA SER A 7 -15.67 6.82 -0.90
C SER A 7 -15.24 6.26 0.45
N ARG A 8 -16.07 5.39 1.02
CA ARG A 8 -15.78 4.68 2.25
C ARG A 8 -14.87 3.54 1.84
N PHE A 9 -13.57 3.79 1.91
CA PHE A 9 -12.58 2.72 1.89
C PHE A 9 -13.00 1.64 2.88
N GLY A 10 -13.02 0.39 2.44
CA GLY A 10 -13.28 -0.74 3.34
C GLY A 10 -12.19 -0.80 4.40
N TRP A 11 -12.51 -1.25 5.61
CA TRP A 11 -11.56 -1.31 6.73
C TRP A 11 -10.27 -2.07 6.38
N LEU A 12 -10.36 -3.11 5.53
CA LEU A 12 -9.21 -3.85 4.99
C LEU A 12 -8.32 -2.99 4.08
N GLU A 13 -8.91 -2.17 3.23
CA GLU A 13 -8.17 -1.30 2.32
C GLU A 13 -7.47 -0.18 3.09
N SER A 14 -8.14 0.39 4.09
CA SER A 14 -7.54 1.36 5.00
C SER A 14 -6.37 0.75 5.78
N LEU A 15 -6.54 -0.46 6.33
CA LEU A 15 -5.47 -1.17 7.05
C LEU A 15 -4.27 -1.45 6.12
N THR A 16 -4.55 -1.94 4.91
CA THR A 16 -3.53 -2.24 3.90
C THR A 16 -2.78 -0.97 3.51
N LEU A 17 -3.49 0.14 3.29
CA LEU A 17 -2.89 1.43 2.97
C LEU A 17 -1.95 1.90 4.09
N VAL A 18 -2.41 1.84 5.34
CA VAL A 18 -1.59 2.22 6.50
C VAL A 18 -0.33 1.37 6.60
N LEU A 19 -0.44 0.04 6.49
CA LEU A 19 0.72 -0.86 6.56
C LEU A 19 1.73 -0.58 5.45
N VAL A 20 1.27 -0.38 4.21
CA VAL A 20 2.14 -0.06 3.07
C VAL A 20 2.79 1.31 3.26
N THR A 21 2.07 2.31 3.75
CA THR A 21 2.62 3.64 4.03
C THR A 21 3.71 3.57 5.10
N ILE A 22 3.48 2.86 6.21
CA ILE A 22 4.49 2.68 7.26
C ILE A 22 5.73 1.99 6.70
N GLY A 23 5.55 0.93 5.92
CA GLY A 23 6.66 0.22 5.26
C GLY A 23 7.46 1.10 4.31
N ALA A 24 6.78 1.87 3.46
CA ALA A 24 7.41 2.78 2.52
C ALA A 24 8.18 3.90 3.23
N LEU A 25 7.64 4.43 4.34
CA LEU A 25 8.33 5.43 5.16
C LEU A 25 9.56 4.85 5.85
N ASN A 26 9.48 3.63 6.41
CA ASN A 26 10.63 2.97 7.03
C ASN A 26 11.76 2.74 6.02
N TRP A 27 11.47 2.15 4.85
CA TRP A 27 12.49 1.92 3.83
C TRP A 27 13.00 3.22 3.20
N GLY A 28 12.16 4.25 3.08
CA GLY A 28 12.58 5.59 2.68
C GLY A 28 13.56 6.21 3.68
N LEU A 29 13.32 6.03 4.99
CA LEU A 29 14.22 6.49 6.03
C LEU A 29 15.54 5.72 6.02
N VAL A 30 15.50 4.38 5.99
CA VAL A 30 16.68 3.52 5.87
C VAL A 30 17.52 3.92 4.66
N GLY A 31 16.90 4.07 3.48
CA GLY A 31 17.60 4.48 2.27
C GLY A 31 18.20 5.88 2.37
N LEU A 32 17.47 6.85 2.93
CA LEU A 32 17.96 8.23 3.12
C LEU A 32 19.15 8.28 4.07
N THR A 33 19.09 7.56 5.19
CA THR A 33 20.13 7.61 6.22
C THR A 33 21.38 6.84 5.82
N GLU A 34 21.23 5.82 4.97
CA GLU A 34 22.34 5.08 4.38
C GLU A 34 23.28 6.02 3.61
N PHE A 35 22.73 7.01 2.89
CA PHE A 35 23.53 8.05 2.22
C PHE A 35 24.33 8.95 3.17
N VAL A 36 23.96 8.99 4.45
CA VAL A 36 24.60 9.79 5.52
C VAL A 36 25.45 8.90 6.44
N GLY A 37 25.60 7.61 6.12
CA GLY A 37 26.42 6.65 6.89
C GLY A 37 25.77 6.16 8.19
N THR A 38 24.45 6.30 8.31
CA THR A 38 23.68 5.86 9.48
C THR A 38 22.54 4.95 9.03
N ASN A 39 22.25 3.87 9.76
CA ASN A 39 21.09 3.03 9.45
C ASN A 39 19.96 3.33 10.44
N LEU A 40 18.93 4.08 10.01
CA LEU A 40 17.71 4.30 10.77
C LEU A 40 16.62 3.35 10.32
N ASN A 41 16.72 2.11 10.77
CA ASN A 41 15.63 1.16 10.68
C ASN A 41 14.72 1.31 11.90
N VAL A 42 13.50 1.81 11.68
CA VAL A 42 12.51 2.04 12.75
C VAL A 42 12.11 0.73 13.42
N VAL A 43 12.14 -0.39 12.68
CA VAL A 43 11.86 -1.71 13.24
C VAL A 43 12.92 -2.09 14.27
N ASP A 44 14.19 -1.96 13.92
CA ASP A 44 15.33 -2.28 14.79
C ASP A 44 15.35 -1.35 16.02
N LEU A 45 15.00 -0.07 15.83
CA LEU A 45 14.93 0.93 16.90
C LEU A 45 13.86 0.60 17.95
N VAL A 46 12.72 0.05 17.54
CA VAL A 46 11.59 -0.23 18.43
C VAL A 46 11.70 -1.59 19.11
N PHE A 47 12.11 -2.62 18.36
CA PHE A 47 12.11 -3.99 18.85
C PHE A 47 13.47 -4.46 19.37
N GLY A 48 14.53 -3.68 19.14
CA GLY A 48 15.91 -4.17 19.22
C GLY A 48 16.15 -5.16 18.08
N SER A 49 17.37 -5.21 17.53
CA SER A 49 17.71 -6.03 16.35
C SER A 49 17.37 -7.52 16.55
N MET A 50 16.14 -7.89 16.22
CA MET A 50 15.52 -9.18 16.47
C MET A 50 15.10 -9.74 15.11
N PRO A 51 15.97 -10.52 14.45
CA PRO A 51 15.81 -10.85 13.03
C PRO A 51 14.47 -11.50 12.69
N ALA A 52 13.91 -12.31 13.60
CA ALA A 52 12.63 -12.97 13.41
C ALA A 52 11.44 -11.99 13.41
N ILE A 53 11.48 -10.95 14.25
CA ILE A 53 10.40 -9.94 14.35
C ILE A 53 10.47 -9.02 13.13
N GLU A 54 11.67 -8.58 12.75
CA GLU A 54 11.91 -7.81 11.53
C GLU A 54 11.37 -8.52 10.30
N ALA A 55 11.73 -9.80 10.12
CA ALA A 55 11.26 -10.61 9.02
C ALA A 55 9.73 -10.74 8.98
N ALA A 56 9.09 -10.91 10.13
CA ALA A 56 7.63 -10.96 10.22
C ALA A 56 6.98 -9.63 9.79
N ILE A 57 7.52 -8.49 10.24
CA ILE A 57 7.02 -7.16 9.86
C ILE A 57 7.19 -6.91 8.36
N TYR A 58 8.37 -7.24 7.80
CA TYR A 58 8.61 -7.08 6.36
C TYR A 58 7.65 -7.95 5.52
N LEU A 59 7.37 -9.16 5.98
CA LEU A 59 6.44 -10.06 5.30
C LEU A 59 4.99 -9.52 5.34
N LEU A 60 4.55 -8.97 6.47
CA LEU A 60 3.23 -8.33 6.60
C LEU A 60 3.10 -7.09 5.70
N VAL A 61 4.13 -6.23 5.68
CA VAL A 61 4.18 -5.05 4.80
C VAL A 61 4.17 -5.47 3.33
N GLY A 62 4.96 -6.47 2.95
CA GLY A 62 5.01 -6.99 1.58
C GLY A 62 3.68 -7.57 1.12
N LEU A 63 3.01 -8.36 1.96
CA LEU A 63 1.68 -8.90 1.67
C LEU A 63 0.63 -7.78 1.52
N ALA A 64 0.68 -6.76 2.37
CA ALA A 64 -0.18 -5.59 2.22
C ALA A 64 0.06 -4.87 0.88
N GLY A 65 1.31 -4.71 0.47
CA GLY A 65 1.68 -4.17 -0.85
C GLY A 65 1.05 -4.96 -2.00
N LEU A 66 1.14 -6.30 -1.96
CA LEU A 66 0.53 -7.17 -2.97
C LEU A 66 -0.99 -7.05 -3.03
N VAL A 67 -1.67 -6.99 -1.87
CA VAL A 67 -3.12 -6.77 -1.81
C VAL A 67 -3.48 -5.43 -2.44
N MET A 68 -2.74 -4.37 -2.15
CA MET A 68 -2.98 -3.04 -2.72
C MET A 68 -2.82 -3.03 -4.24
N VAL A 69 -1.78 -3.68 -4.78
CA VAL A 69 -1.57 -3.82 -6.23
C VAL A 69 -2.70 -4.61 -6.88
N ALA A 70 -3.14 -5.72 -6.27
CA ALA A 70 -4.25 -6.52 -6.77
C ALA A 70 -5.56 -5.72 -6.80
N VAL A 71 -5.85 -4.96 -5.75
CA VAL A 71 -7.01 -4.09 -5.66
C VAL A 71 -6.94 -2.96 -6.70
N ALA A 72 -5.79 -2.30 -6.83
CA ALA A 72 -5.58 -1.25 -7.83
C ALA A 72 -5.80 -1.79 -9.25
N THR A 73 -5.19 -2.93 -9.59
CA THR A 73 -5.33 -3.57 -10.90
C THR A 73 -6.78 -3.91 -11.23
N ARG A 74 -7.53 -4.46 -10.26
CA ARG A 74 -8.97 -4.76 -10.43
C ARG A 74 -9.77 -3.47 -10.69
N ARG A 75 -9.46 -2.39 -9.98
CA ARG A 75 -10.13 -1.08 -10.15
C ARG A 75 -9.84 -0.45 -11.50
N TYR A 76 -8.59 -0.52 -11.97
CA TYR A 76 -8.22 -0.02 -13.30
C TYR A 76 -8.96 -0.78 -14.40
N ARG A 77 -9.00 -2.12 -14.34
CA ARG A 77 -9.73 -2.94 -15.31
C ARG A 77 -11.22 -2.61 -15.36
N HIS A 78 -11.86 -2.54 -14.19
CA HIS A 78 -13.29 -2.23 -14.13
C HIS A 78 -13.65 -0.86 -14.73
N ARG A 79 -12.79 0.16 -14.55
CA ARG A 79 -13.00 1.48 -15.17
C ARG A 79 -12.83 1.42 -16.69
N ALA A 80 -11.81 0.71 -17.17
CA ALA A 80 -11.59 0.52 -18.60
C ALA A 80 -12.75 -0.21 -19.29
N ASP A 81 -13.32 -1.23 -18.63
CA ASP A 81 -14.48 -1.97 -19.14
C ASP A 81 -15.72 -1.06 -19.27
N ILE A 82 -15.99 -0.24 -18.25
CA ILE A 82 -17.08 0.75 -18.28
C ILE A 82 -16.88 1.78 -19.40
N GLU A 83 -15.66 2.28 -19.57
CA GLU A 83 -15.33 3.24 -20.64
C GLU A 83 -15.54 2.61 -22.02
N ALA A 84 -15.15 1.35 -22.21
CA ALA A 84 -15.38 0.61 -23.44
C ALA A 84 -16.87 0.39 -23.73
N GLU A 85 -17.67 0.03 -22.71
CA GLU A 85 -19.12 -0.12 -22.84
C GLU A 85 -19.80 1.21 -23.21
N ARG A 86 -19.44 2.30 -22.53
CA ARG A 86 -19.95 3.65 -22.84
C ARG A 86 -19.59 4.08 -24.26
N ALA A 87 -18.36 3.81 -24.69
CA ALA A 87 -17.91 4.11 -26.05
C ALA A 87 -18.66 3.29 -27.12
N ARG A 88 -19.07 2.06 -26.80
CA ARG A 88 -19.91 1.22 -27.69
C ARG A 88 -21.36 1.71 -27.72
N ALA A 89 -21.92 2.11 -26.59
CA ALA A 89 -23.31 2.60 -26.50
C ALA A 89 -23.51 3.97 -27.14
N ALA A 90 -22.44 4.75 -27.33
CA ALA A 90 -22.46 6.06 -27.98
C ALA A 90 -22.26 6.00 -29.51
N ARG A 91 -22.07 4.80 -30.09
CA ARG A 91 -22.02 4.55 -31.54
C ARG A 91 -23.37 4.09 -32.05
#